data_AF-A0A4Y2PU51-F1
#
_entry.id   AF-A0A4Y2PU51-F1
#
_cell.length_a   1.000
_cell.length_b   1.000
_cell.length_c   1.000
_cell.angle_alpha   90.00
_cell.angle_beta   90.00
_cell.angle_gamma   90.00
#
_symmetry.space_group_name_H-M   'P 1'
#
loop_
_entity.id
_entity.type
_entity.pdbx_description
1 polymer ?
#
loop_
_entity_poly.entity_id
_entity_poly.type
_entity_poly.pdbx_seq_one_letter_code
_entity_poly.pdbx_strand_id
1 'polypeptide(L)'
;MTKLANLNSRVYLAASSVDAYFPAGIWYDFYKGEIAKDGSGLTMTLMDEGFINLHVRGGHILPLQKPNVTTFLSRQQDMGLFIAPDESGTAKGLLFWDDGISYETQEHKTYLLVDLTFKK
;
A
#
# COMPACT_ATOMS: atom_id res chain seq x y z
N MET A 1 -11.34 -3.57 31.72
CA MET A 1 -10.33 -2.58 31.31
C MET A 1 -10.12 -2.71 29.81
N THR A 2 -10.39 -1.62 29.10
CA THR A 2 -10.61 -1.53 27.65
C THR A 2 -9.29 -1.70 26.89
N LYS A 3 -9.20 -2.69 25.99
CA LYS A 3 -8.03 -2.92 25.14
C LYS A 3 -8.07 -1.90 23.99
N LEU A 4 -7.31 -0.82 24.16
CA LEU A 4 -7.04 0.18 23.13
C LEU A 4 -6.04 -0.37 22.09
N ALA A 5 -6.20 0.10 20.85
CA ALA A 5 -5.29 0.05 19.71
C ALA A 5 -5.29 -1.20 18.80
N ASN A 6 -6.21 -1.17 17.83
CA ASN A 6 -6.00 -1.67 16.47
C ASN A 6 -4.88 -0.85 15.79
N LEU A 7 -3.62 -1.22 15.97
CA LEU A 7 -2.53 -0.71 15.13
C LEU A 7 -1.66 -1.87 14.65
N ASN A 8 -1.48 -1.93 13.33
CA ASN A 8 -0.59 -2.86 12.62
C ASN A 8 0.91 -2.55 12.85
N SER A 9 1.27 -1.98 14.01
CA SER A 9 2.63 -1.62 14.37
C SER A 9 3.04 -2.32 15.67
N ARG A 10 4.36 -2.48 15.89
CA ARG A 10 4.94 -3.13 17.07
C ARG A 10 4.59 -2.32 18.33
N VAL A 11 3.61 -2.76 19.11
CA VAL A 11 3.13 -2.06 20.32
C VAL A 11 3.77 -2.60 21.62
N TYR A 12 4.52 -3.72 21.58
CA TYR A 12 5.13 -4.33 22.77
C TYR A 12 6.63 -4.60 22.61
N LEU A 13 7.43 -4.25 23.64
CA LEU A 13 8.86 -4.58 23.69
C LEU A 13 9.06 -6.10 23.60
N ALA A 14 10.00 -6.54 22.77
CA ALA A 14 10.36 -7.95 22.54
C ALA A 14 9.26 -8.87 21.96
N ALA A 15 8.19 -8.33 21.38
CA ALA A 15 7.21 -9.13 20.66
C ALA A 15 7.76 -9.60 19.31
N SER A 16 7.72 -10.91 19.07
CA SER A 16 8.10 -11.58 17.80
C SER A 16 6.89 -11.85 16.89
N SER A 17 5.70 -11.41 17.29
CA SER A 17 4.48 -11.51 16.51
C SER A 17 3.46 -10.45 16.91
N VAL A 18 2.47 -10.23 16.05
CA VAL A 18 1.33 -9.36 16.30
C VAL A 18 0.05 -10.01 15.77
N ASP A 19 -1.01 -9.97 16.56
CA ASP A 19 -2.35 -10.35 16.10
C ASP A 19 -2.97 -9.16 15.34
N ALA A 20 -3.09 -9.29 14.03
CA ALA A 20 -3.63 -8.27 13.15
C ALA A 20 -4.96 -8.72 12.54
N TYR A 21 -5.96 -7.84 12.57
CA TYR A 21 -7.24 -8.07 11.93
C TYR A 21 -7.19 -7.71 10.45
N PHE A 22 -7.58 -8.66 9.59
CA PHE A 22 -7.74 -8.46 8.15
C PHE A 22 -9.23 -8.35 7.83
N PRO A 23 -9.72 -7.19 7.39
CA PRO A 23 -11.08 -7.04 6.87
C PRO A 23 -11.37 -7.99 5.69
N ALA A 24 -12.65 -8.23 5.41
CA ALA A 24 -13.05 -9.03 4.26
C ALA A 24 -12.49 -8.46 2.93
N GLY A 25 -11.90 -9.34 2.13
CA GLY A 25 -11.29 -9.05 0.83
C GLY A 25 -9.98 -9.81 0.63
N ILE A 26 -9.36 -9.66 -0.53
CA ILE A 26 -8.00 -10.13 -0.81
C ILE A 26 -6.98 -9.12 -0.27
N TRP A 27 -5.93 -9.63 0.36
CA TRP A 27 -4.79 -8.84 0.84
C TRP A 27 -3.48 -9.44 0.33
N TYR A 28 -2.67 -8.60 -0.31
CA TYR A 28 -1.37 -8.95 -0.86
C TYR A 28 -0.25 -8.52 0.09
N ASP A 29 0.74 -9.37 0.33
CA ASP A 29 2.00 -8.99 0.97
C ASP A 29 2.69 -7.95 0.08
N PHE A 30 2.96 -6.76 0.61
CA PHE A 30 3.55 -5.66 -0.15
C PHE A 30 4.96 -5.97 -0.66
N TYR A 31 5.72 -6.78 0.08
CA TYR A 31 7.10 -7.09 -0.24
C TYR A 31 7.23 -8.23 -1.26
N LYS A 32 6.38 -9.25 -1.13
CA LYS A 32 6.39 -10.44 -2.00
C LYS A 32 5.52 -10.27 -3.25
N GLY A 33 4.51 -9.41 -3.20
CA GLY A 33 3.51 -9.27 -4.27
C GLY A 33 2.53 -10.45 -4.36
N GLU A 34 2.54 -11.33 -3.37
CA GLU A 34 1.73 -12.54 -3.30
C GLU A 34 0.51 -12.33 -2.40
N ILE A 35 -0.53 -13.14 -2.57
CA ILE A 35 -1.70 -13.10 -1.68
C ILE A 35 -1.26 -13.57 -0.29
N ALA A 36 -1.30 -12.67 0.69
CA ALA A 36 -1.10 -13.00 2.10
C ALA A 36 -2.35 -13.62 2.72
N LYS A 37 -3.54 -13.16 2.31
CA LYS A 37 -4.83 -13.69 2.77
C LYS A 37 -5.99 -13.45 1.80
N ASP A 38 -6.91 -14.40 1.79
CA ASP A 38 -8.23 -14.32 1.15
C ASP A 38 -9.40 -14.31 2.17
N GLY A 39 -10.19 -13.24 2.17
CA GLY A 39 -11.65 -13.40 2.10
C GLY A 39 -12.49 -13.79 3.33
N SER A 40 -12.15 -13.43 4.58
CA SER A 40 -13.10 -13.76 5.67
C SER A 40 -13.17 -12.87 6.92
N GLY A 41 -12.47 -11.73 7.01
CA GLY A 41 -12.64 -10.85 8.18
C GLY A 41 -12.11 -11.50 9.47
N LEU A 42 -10.82 -11.83 9.53
CA LEU A 42 -10.24 -12.62 10.63
C LEU A 42 -8.98 -11.96 11.20
N THR A 43 -8.72 -12.24 12.48
CA THR A 43 -7.44 -11.93 13.12
C THR A 43 -6.43 -13.03 12.83
N MET A 44 -5.22 -12.64 12.46
CA MET A 44 -4.09 -13.55 12.19
C MET A 44 -2.87 -13.11 12.99
N THR A 45 -2.12 -14.08 13.50
CA THR A 45 -0.82 -13.84 14.09
C THR A 45 0.21 -13.67 12.96
N LEU A 46 0.70 -12.46 12.79
CA LEU A 46 1.78 -12.12 11.87
C LEU A 46 3.11 -12.20 12.60
N MET A 47 4.08 -12.87 11.99
CA MET A 47 5.42 -13.00 12.56
C MET A 47 6.27 -11.75 12.28
N ASP A 48 7.26 -11.51 13.13
CA ASP A 48 8.31 -10.53 12.87
C ASP A 48 9.32 -11.13 11.89
N GLU A 49 9.31 -10.65 10.64
CA GLU A 49 10.27 -11.02 9.59
C GLU A 49 11.48 -10.06 9.55
N GLY A 50 11.67 -9.23 10.59
CA GLY A 50 12.70 -8.18 10.63
C GLY A 50 12.25 -6.85 10.01
N PHE A 51 10.99 -6.76 9.59
CA PHE A 51 10.35 -5.55 9.06
C PHE A 51 8.86 -5.52 9.45
N ILE A 52 8.24 -4.34 9.29
CA ILE A 52 6.82 -4.17 9.58
C ILE A 52 5.96 -4.83 8.51
N ASN A 53 4.94 -5.58 8.91
CA ASN A 53 4.01 -6.22 7.98
C ASN A 53 3.16 -5.17 7.24
N LEU A 54 3.25 -5.14 5.92
CA LEU A 54 2.48 -4.24 5.05
C LEU A 54 1.68 -5.05 4.03
N HIS A 55 0.41 -4.68 3.87
CA HIS A 55 -0.50 -5.39 2.98
C HIS A 55 -1.27 -4.42 2.06
N VAL A 56 -1.38 -4.79 0.79
CA VAL A 56 -2.16 -4.05 -0.22
C VAL A 56 -3.51 -4.72 -0.41
N ARG A 57 -4.58 -3.95 -0.35
CA ARG A 57 -5.94 -4.46 -0.58
C ARG A 57 -6.14 -4.76 -2.07
N GLY A 58 -6.74 -5.91 -2.38
CA GLY A 58 -7.23 -6.23 -3.71
C GLY A 58 -8.18 -5.15 -4.25
N GLY A 59 -8.25 -5.03 -5.57
CA GLY A 59 -9.02 -4.01 -6.27
C GLY A 59 -8.26 -2.70 -6.49
N HIS A 60 -7.00 -2.61 -6.08
CA HIS A 60 -6.25 -1.35 -6.09
C HIS A 60 -4.94 -1.43 -6.90
N ILE A 61 -4.61 -0.32 -7.56
CA ILE A 61 -3.31 -0.11 -8.21
C ILE A 61 -2.59 1.00 -7.46
N LEU A 62 -1.38 0.71 -6.96
CA LEU A 62 -0.54 1.69 -6.29
C LEU A 62 0.59 2.14 -7.23
N PRO A 63 0.69 3.44 -7.55
CA PRO A 63 1.90 3.99 -8.14
C PRO A 63 3.05 3.94 -7.13
N LEU A 64 4.19 3.45 -7.56
CA LEU A 64 5.41 3.36 -6.78
C LEU A 64 6.52 4.15 -7.48
N GLN A 65 7.48 4.63 -6.70
CA GLN A 65 8.71 5.21 -7.22
C GLN A 65 9.89 4.53 -6.54
N LYS A 66 10.92 4.20 -7.32
CA LYS A 66 12.13 3.58 -6.78
C LYS A 66 12.76 4.52 -5.73
N PRO A 67 13.04 4.03 -4.51
CA PRO A 67 13.47 4.89 -3.41
C PRO A 67 14.89 5.43 -3.64
N ASN A 68 15.16 6.57 -3.03
CA ASN A 68 16.50 7.15 -2.89
C ASN A 68 16.59 7.94 -1.56
N VAL A 69 17.78 8.38 -1.18
CA VAL A 69 18.03 9.05 0.12
C VAL A 69 17.36 10.42 0.25
N THR A 70 16.95 11.03 -0.87
CA THR A 70 16.14 12.26 -0.89
C THR A 70 15.04 12.17 -1.93
N THR A 71 13.97 12.94 -1.74
CA THR A 71 12.86 13.05 -2.71
C THR A 71 13.30 13.68 -4.03
N PHE A 72 14.28 14.60 -4.00
CA PHE A 72 14.87 15.16 -5.21
C PHE A 72 15.51 14.07 -6.10
N LEU A 73 16.23 13.13 -5.49
CA LEU A 73 16.86 12.02 -6.21
C LEU A 73 15.88 10.91 -6.56
N SER A 74 14.91 10.60 -5.69
CA SER A 74 13.90 9.57 -5.97
C SER A 74 13.00 9.95 -7.14
N ARG A 75 12.66 11.25 -7.27
CA ARG A 75 11.81 11.77 -8.36
C ARG A 75 12.40 11.62 -9.76
N GLN A 76 13.70 11.38 -9.83
CA GLN A 76 14.44 11.10 -11.07
C GLN A 76 14.59 9.60 -11.35
N GLN A 77 14.13 8.73 -10.45
CA GLN A 77 14.15 7.29 -10.65
C GLN A 77 12.87 6.79 -11.35
N ASP A 78 12.95 5.57 -11.87
CA ASP A 78 11.83 4.92 -12.54
C ASP A 78 10.58 4.80 -11.65
N MET A 79 9.44 4.99 -12.30
CA MET A 79 8.12 4.72 -11.75
C MET A 79 7.78 3.24 -11.92
N GLY A 80 7.08 2.68 -10.95
CA GLY A 80 6.52 1.33 -10.98
C GLY A 80 5.04 1.34 -10.62
N LEU A 81 4.36 0.22 -10.86
CA LEU A 81 2.97 0.00 -10.44
C LEU A 81 2.90 -1.32 -9.64
N PHE A 82 2.26 -1.29 -8.48
CA PHE A 82 1.79 -2.48 -7.79
C PHE A 82 0.33 -2.69 -8.16
N ILE A 83 0.04 -3.74 -8.94
CA ILE A 83 -1.33 -4.09 -9.34
C ILE A 83 -1.81 -5.21 -8.42
N ALA A 84 -2.84 -4.94 -7.62
CA ALA A 84 -3.46 -5.90 -6.70
C ALA A 84 -4.89 -6.21 -7.15
N PRO A 85 -5.12 -7.20 -8.02
CA PRO A 85 -6.48 -7.56 -8.45
C PRO A 85 -7.37 -8.03 -7.30
N ASP A 86 -8.65 -7.69 -7.33
CA ASP A 86 -9.67 -8.24 -6.44
C ASP A 86 -10.15 -9.64 -6.89
N GLU A 87 -11.17 -10.17 -6.23
CA GLU A 87 -11.80 -11.45 -6.53
C GLU A 87 -12.35 -11.52 -7.97
N SER A 88 -12.68 -10.36 -8.58
CA SER A 88 -13.14 -10.27 -9.96
C SER A 88 -12.00 -10.13 -10.98
N GLY A 89 -10.74 -10.14 -10.51
CA GLY A 89 -9.56 -9.96 -11.34
C GLY A 89 -9.37 -8.52 -11.83
N THR A 90 -9.97 -7.54 -11.14
CA THR A 90 -9.87 -6.12 -11.52
C THR A 90 -9.11 -5.31 -10.47
N ALA A 91 -8.49 -4.22 -10.90
CA ALA A 91 -7.92 -3.23 -10.01
C ALA A 91 -8.01 -1.83 -10.60
N LYS A 92 -8.14 -0.82 -9.73
CA LYS A 92 -8.16 0.60 -10.12
C LYS A 92 -7.23 1.42 -9.24
N GLY A 93 -6.71 2.50 -9.78
CA GLY A 93 -5.87 3.44 -9.03
C GLY A 93 -5.86 4.80 -9.69
N LEU A 94 -5.19 5.74 -9.04
CA LEU A 94 -5.02 7.09 -9.53
C LEU A 94 -3.58 7.52 -9.30
N LEU A 95 -2.97 8.12 -10.32
CA LEU A 95 -1.68 8.79 -10.20
C LEU A 95 -1.88 10.28 -10.43
N PHE A 96 -1.56 11.09 -9.43
CA PHE A 96 -1.37 12.53 -9.57
C PHE A 96 0.13 12.82 -9.54
N TRP A 97 0.62 13.61 -10.49
CA TRP A 97 2.04 13.94 -10.61
C TRP A 97 2.24 15.38 -11.08
N ASP A 98 2.82 16.24 -10.25
CA ASP A 98 3.18 17.62 -10.59
C ASP A 98 4.69 17.83 -10.42
N ASP A 99 5.15 19.09 -10.38
CA ASP A 99 6.56 19.40 -10.12
C ASP A 99 6.98 19.18 -8.64
N GLY A 100 6.01 19.07 -7.72
CA GLY A 100 6.20 18.86 -6.29
C GLY A 100 6.70 20.09 -5.52
N ILE A 101 6.67 21.29 -6.12
CA ILE A 101 7.25 22.52 -5.56
C ILE A 101 6.32 23.73 -5.72
N SER A 102 5.72 23.90 -6.89
CA SER A 102 4.88 25.06 -7.21
C SER A 102 3.62 25.10 -6.35
N TYR A 103 3.16 26.32 -6.04
CA TYR A 103 1.85 26.53 -5.42
C TYR A 103 0.73 26.43 -6.47
N GLU A 104 -0.49 26.13 -6.01
CA GLU A 104 -1.72 26.21 -6.82
C GLU A 104 -1.68 25.36 -8.11
N THR A 105 -0.92 24.26 -8.11
CA THR A 105 -0.80 23.39 -9.29
C THR A 105 -2.14 22.83 -9.74
N GLN A 106 -3.06 22.57 -8.81
CA GLN A 106 -4.41 22.12 -9.12
C GLN A 106 -5.26 23.17 -9.82
N GLU A 107 -5.19 24.43 -9.39
CA GLU A 107 -5.97 25.54 -9.94
C GLU A 107 -5.46 25.90 -11.33
N HIS A 108 -4.13 25.96 -11.49
CA HIS A 108 -3.46 26.22 -12.76
C HIS A 108 -3.42 25.02 -13.70
N LYS A 109 -3.87 23.84 -13.26
CA LYS A 109 -3.83 22.58 -14.01
C LYS A 109 -2.44 22.20 -14.50
N THR A 110 -1.41 22.51 -13.72
CA THR A 110 -0.01 22.18 -14.02
C THR A 110 0.38 20.86 -13.37
N TYR A 111 -0.31 19.79 -13.77
CA TYR A 111 -0.09 18.43 -13.27
C TYR A 111 -0.48 17.40 -14.34
N LEU A 112 -0.01 16.17 -14.14
CA LEU A 112 -0.47 14.96 -14.80
C LEU A 112 -1.41 14.22 -13.85
N LEU A 113 -2.58 13.82 -14.35
CA LEU A 113 -3.54 12.97 -13.63
C LEU A 113 -3.89 11.78 -14.52
N VAL A 114 -3.71 10.57 -13.99
CA VAL A 114 -3.90 9.32 -14.73
C VAL A 114 -4.79 8.37 -13.95
N ASP A 115 -5.93 8.01 -14.54
CA ASP A 115 -6.77 6.90 -14.09
C ASP A 115 -6.11 5.58 -14.51
N LEU A 116 -5.79 4.74 -13.54
CA LEU A 116 -5.19 3.42 -13.75
C LEU A 116 -6.29 2.37 -13.65
N THR A 117 -6.39 1.49 -14.64
CA THR A 117 -7.33 0.37 -14.63
C THR A 117 -6.63 -0.90 -15.10
N PHE A 118 -6.89 -2.01 -14.41
CA PHE A 118 -6.45 -3.34 -14.76
C PHE A 118 -7.63 -4.31 -14.75
N LYS A 119 -7.66 -5.22 -15.73
CA LYS A 119 -8.60 -6.33 -15.81
C LYS A 119 -7.89 -7.54 -16.41
N LYS A 120 -7.93 -8.65 -15.68
CA LYS A 120 -7.37 -9.95 -16.12
C LYS A 120 -8.20 -10.59 -17.23
#